data_AF-A0A956HF16-F1
#
_entry.id   AF-A0A956HF16-F1
#
_cell.length_a   1.000
_cell.length_b   1.000
_cell.length_c   1.000
_cell.angle_alpha   90.00
_cell.angle_beta   90.00
_cell.angle_gamma   90.00
#
_symmetry.space_group_name_H-M   'P 1'
#
loop_
_entity.id
_entity.type
_entity.pdbx_description
1 polymer ?
#
loop_
_entity_poly.entity_id
_entity_poly.type
_entity_poly.pdbx_seq_one_letter_code
_entity_poly.pdbx_strand_id
1 'polypeptide(L)'
;MSRVPPWSALALLVAANTTCCPDVVPTGSYLDAVRERCGNGSVDTEDEECDDGEQNGDDAACTATCKIGYCGDGLIIDGAEECDDGAANGPSASCSETCVAAACGDGIVQPGEECDLGDGNEGDVFGGGCSLECRVIPGCGDGFLDAPIEECDDGNHVDGDDCTNACTVAECGDGIVREGAEACDDGNTVSTDACVDCQLARCGDGVVHEGVEECDGADDCNDACIRDRVVFVTSETQTGLFSVNDAGLAAADSFCRSRALGAGFDVQEHDFWAWMSDSETSPAQRFHRSPGRYVRMDGTVIAESWDDLTDGELLAPLEITEKG
;
A
#
# COMPACT_ATOMS: atom_id res chain seq x y z
N MET A 1 -31.46 18.55 50.63
CA MET A 1 -31.64 19.66 51.60
C MET A 1 -31.25 20.95 50.90
N SER A 2 -32.12 21.96 50.75
CA SER A 2 -32.39 23.06 51.71
C SER A 2 -31.11 23.90 51.99
N ARG A 3 -31.04 25.22 51.75
CA ARG A 3 -32.10 26.28 51.80
C ARG A 3 -31.87 27.45 50.80
N VAL A 4 -32.94 28.21 50.57
CA VAL A 4 -33.04 29.57 49.98
C VAL A 4 -34.22 30.29 50.70
N PRO A 5 -34.55 31.59 50.46
CA PRO A 5 -33.74 32.77 50.13
C PRO A 5 -33.73 33.73 51.37
N PRO A 6 -34.48 34.85 51.53
CA PRO A 6 -34.68 36.07 50.69
C PRO A 6 -34.51 37.43 51.43
N TRP A 7 -34.34 38.54 50.66
CA TRP A 7 -34.97 39.88 50.76
C TRP A 7 -34.18 40.89 49.87
N SER A 8 -34.71 41.35 48.73
CA SER A 8 -35.62 42.52 48.56
C SER A 8 -34.88 43.87 48.65
N ALA A 9 -34.42 44.49 47.55
CA ALA A 9 -35.16 45.20 46.49
C ALA A 9 -35.54 46.67 46.81
N LEU A 10 -35.00 47.62 46.04
CA LEU A 10 -35.73 48.78 45.49
C LEU A 10 -34.92 49.49 44.37
N ALA A 11 -35.61 50.13 43.43
CA ALA A 11 -35.03 50.84 42.29
C ALA A 11 -35.13 52.37 42.47
N LEU A 12 -34.29 53.14 41.75
CA LEU A 12 -34.64 54.51 41.38
C LEU A 12 -33.90 54.96 40.11
N LEU A 13 -34.66 55.44 39.11
CA LEU A 13 -34.12 56.29 38.04
C LEU A 13 -33.81 57.67 38.60
N VAL A 14 -32.66 58.24 38.23
CA VAL A 14 -32.50 59.70 38.13
C VAL A 14 -31.79 60.01 36.82
N ALA A 15 -32.52 60.64 35.90
CA ALA A 15 -31.90 61.33 34.78
C ALA A 15 -31.39 62.69 35.25
N ALA A 16 -30.16 63.05 34.90
CA ALA A 16 -29.63 64.40 35.08
C ALA A 16 -29.05 64.89 33.75
N ASN A 17 -29.82 65.72 33.05
CA ASN A 17 -29.30 66.57 31.99
C ASN A 17 -28.77 67.88 32.61
N THR A 18 -28.07 68.68 31.81
CA THR A 18 -27.63 70.08 32.07
C THR A 18 -26.25 70.26 32.70
N THR A 19 -25.35 70.75 31.84
CA THR A 19 -24.14 71.57 32.08
C THR A 19 -23.99 72.28 33.43
N CYS A 20 -22.76 72.29 33.96
CA CYS A 20 -22.00 73.53 34.17
C CYS A 20 -20.48 73.29 34.30
N CYS A 21 -19.69 74.33 34.00
CA CYS A 21 -18.23 74.33 33.83
C CYS A 21 -17.46 74.24 35.17
N PRO A 22 -16.11 74.14 35.15
CA PRO A 22 -15.36 75.40 35.19
C PRO A 22 -14.28 75.54 34.12
N ASP A 23 -14.02 76.81 33.77
CA ASP A 23 -12.86 77.24 33.00
C ASP A 23 -11.55 76.68 33.55
N VAL A 24 -10.78 76.08 32.65
CA VAL A 24 -9.35 76.43 32.54
C VAL A 24 -9.02 76.55 31.06
N VAL A 25 -8.97 77.78 30.56
CA VAL A 25 -8.13 78.15 29.43
C VAL A 25 -6.69 78.27 29.93
N PRO A 26 -5.75 77.41 29.52
CA PRO A 26 -4.36 77.78 29.50
C PRO A 26 -4.13 78.61 28.23
N THR A 27 -4.24 79.92 28.36
CA THR A 27 -3.57 80.83 27.42
C THR A 27 -2.06 80.62 27.58
N GLY A 28 -1.50 79.69 26.82
CA GLY A 28 -0.10 79.30 26.95
C GLY A 28 0.32 78.36 25.83
N SER A 29 0.92 78.94 24.79
CA SER A 29 1.65 78.20 23.78
C SER A 29 2.83 77.46 24.44
N TYR A 30 2.66 76.17 24.75
CA TYR A 30 3.75 75.34 25.23
C TYR A 30 3.57 73.86 24.82
N LEU A 31 4.17 73.54 23.68
CA LEU A 31 4.64 72.20 23.27
C LEU A 31 3.60 71.07 23.14
N ASP A 32 3.04 70.93 21.93
CA ASP A 32 2.71 69.61 21.35
C ASP A 32 3.56 69.36 20.09
N ALA A 33 4.86 69.67 20.18
CA ALA A 33 5.82 69.55 19.07
C ALA A 33 6.28 68.10 18.80
N VAL A 34 5.57 67.11 19.34
CA VAL A 34 5.78 65.68 19.09
C VAL A 34 4.74 65.16 18.09
N ARG A 35 3.58 65.80 17.98
CA ARG A 35 2.47 65.43 17.10
C ARG A 35 2.41 66.22 15.78
N GLU A 36 3.43 67.03 15.49
CA GLU A 36 3.71 67.67 14.20
C GLU A 36 5.03 67.12 13.60
N ARG A 37 5.27 65.81 13.74
CA ARG A 37 6.56 65.16 13.41
C ARG A 37 6.52 63.67 13.05
N CYS A 38 5.42 62.99 13.40
CA CYS A 38 5.07 61.65 13.00
C CYS A 38 3.69 61.30 13.59
N GLY A 39 2.83 60.63 12.84
CA GLY A 39 1.50 60.18 13.28
C GLY A 39 0.41 61.26 13.17
N ASN A 40 0.60 62.26 12.29
CA ASN A 40 -0.40 63.31 12.05
C ASN A 40 -1.30 63.03 10.81
N GLY A 41 -0.98 61.99 10.03
CA GLY A 41 -1.65 61.61 8.80
C GLY A 41 -1.16 62.34 7.54
N SER A 42 0.02 62.97 7.60
CA SER A 42 0.66 63.64 6.46
C SER A 42 2.18 63.66 6.56
N VAL A 43 2.86 63.12 5.55
CA VAL A 43 4.31 63.27 5.37
C VAL A 43 4.62 64.75 5.11
N ASP A 44 5.17 65.45 6.10
CA ASP A 44 5.42 66.90 6.08
C ASP A 44 6.85 67.33 6.46
N THR A 45 7.68 66.40 6.93
CA THR A 45 9.12 66.61 7.21
C THR A 45 10.03 65.78 6.28
N GLU A 46 11.30 66.19 6.14
CA GLU A 46 12.29 65.45 5.31
C GLU A 46 12.76 64.12 5.93
N ASP A 47 12.47 63.89 7.21
CA ASP A 47 12.83 62.66 7.93
C ASP A 47 11.68 61.61 7.92
N GLU A 48 10.47 61.97 7.53
CA GLU A 48 9.32 61.06 7.38
C GLU A 48 9.32 60.39 5.99
N GLU A 49 9.12 59.08 5.96
CA GLU A 49 8.99 58.28 4.74
C GLU A 49 7.55 57.82 4.50
N CYS A 50 6.75 57.79 5.57
CA CYS A 50 5.32 57.45 5.60
C CYS A 50 4.65 58.17 6.79
N ASP A 51 3.31 58.31 6.78
CA ASP A 51 2.53 58.69 7.96
C ASP A 51 1.07 58.23 7.79
N ASP A 52 0.70 57.12 8.44
CA ASP A 52 -0.66 56.57 8.47
C ASP A 52 -1.48 57.06 9.70
N GLY A 53 -0.97 58.08 10.40
CA GLY A 53 -1.58 58.71 11.56
C GLY A 53 -1.50 57.86 12.82
N GLU A 54 -2.63 57.73 13.51
CA GLU A 54 -2.79 56.87 14.70
C GLU A 54 -2.68 55.35 14.37
N GLN A 55 -2.43 54.98 13.11
CA GLN A 55 -2.16 53.60 12.67
C GLN A 55 -0.66 53.28 12.57
N ASN A 56 0.22 54.26 12.78
CA ASN A 56 1.65 53.99 12.86
C ASN A 56 1.95 53.08 14.06
N GLY A 57 2.77 52.05 13.84
CA GLY A 57 3.11 51.05 14.83
C GLY A 57 4.34 50.28 14.42
N ASP A 58 5.14 49.81 15.38
CA ASP A 58 6.33 49.01 15.10
C ASP A 58 5.99 47.60 14.57
N ASP A 59 4.70 47.30 14.44
CA ASP A 59 4.08 46.13 13.81
C ASP A 59 3.34 46.47 12.50
N ALA A 60 3.52 47.68 11.96
CA ALA A 60 2.81 48.19 10.79
C ALA A 60 3.75 48.61 9.64
N ALA A 61 3.20 48.69 8.43
CA ALA A 61 3.94 49.15 7.23
C ALA A 61 4.50 50.58 7.36
N CYS A 62 3.97 51.38 8.30
CA CYS A 62 4.58 52.61 8.77
C CYS A 62 4.89 52.49 10.27
N THR A 63 6.19 52.45 10.59
CA THR A 63 6.69 52.30 11.97
C THR A 63 6.22 53.44 12.88
N ALA A 64 6.31 53.28 14.21
CA ALA A 64 5.96 54.36 15.15
C ALA A 64 6.90 55.59 15.05
N THR A 65 7.93 55.53 14.21
CA THR A 65 8.86 56.62 13.90
C THR A 65 8.76 57.15 12.47
N CYS A 66 7.70 56.80 11.74
CA CYS A 66 7.42 57.26 10.37
C CYS A 66 8.49 56.86 9.33
N LYS A 67 9.12 55.71 9.59
CA LYS A 67 9.91 54.96 8.61
C LYS A 67 9.06 53.88 7.98
N ILE A 68 9.25 53.65 6.68
CA ILE A 68 8.61 52.53 5.98
C ILE A 68 9.15 51.26 6.61
N GLY A 69 8.26 50.39 7.10
CA GLY A 69 8.63 49.05 7.53
C GLY A 69 9.01 48.20 6.33
N TYR A 70 10.09 47.43 6.43
CA TYR A 70 10.48 46.47 5.40
C TYR A 70 11.34 45.33 5.97
N CYS A 71 11.09 44.12 5.45
CA CYS A 71 11.90 42.95 5.72
C CYS A 71 13.43 43.21 5.69
N GLY A 72 14.07 43.03 6.84
CA GLY A 72 15.47 43.31 7.09
C GLY A 72 15.72 44.58 7.92
N ASP A 73 14.68 45.24 8.43
CA ASP A 73 14.81 46.38 9.35
C ASP A 73 14.84 45.98 10.84
N GLY A 74 14.38 44.77 11.15
CA GLY A 74 14.38 44.18 12.51
C GLY A 74 13.08 44.41 13.29
N LEU A 75 12.00 44.78 12.62
CA LEU A 75 10.63 44.84 13.12
C LEU A 75 9.75 43.85 12.32
N ILE A 76 8.68 43.33 12.93
CA ILE A 76 7.81 42.34 12.27
C ILE A 76 6.49 43.01 11.91
N ILE A 77 6.21 43.18 10.62
CA ILE A 77 4.96 43.77 10.13
C ILE A 77 3.83 42.72 10.18
N ASP A 78 2.78 42.98 10.97
CA ASP A 78 1.67 42.04 11.20
C ASP A 78 0.97 41.66 9.88
N GLY A 79 0.90 40.35 9.62
CA GLY A 79 0.29 39.78 8.42
C GLY A 79 1.07 39.97 7.12
N ALA A 80 2.25 40.59 7.15
CA ALA A 80 3.17 40.67 6.00
C ALA A 80 4.45 39.83 6.21
N GLU A 81 4.89 39.66 7.46
CA GLU A 81 6.15 39.03 7.82
C GLU A 81 5.94 38.04 8.98
N GLU A 82 6.67 36.92 8.98
CA GLU A 82 6.62 35.91 10.04
C GLU A 82 7.79 36.05 11.03
N CYS A 83 8.86 36.72 10.60
CA CYS A 83 10.09 37.01 11.33
C CYS A 83 10.76 38.24 10.75
N ASP A 84 11.62 38.90 11.53
CA ASP A 84 12.64 39.81 11.00
C ASP A 84 13.83 39.88 11.97
N ASP A 85 14.93 39.22 11.62
CA ASP A 85 16.22 39.30 12.33
C ASP A 85 17.09 40.47 11.82
N GLY A 86 16.51 41.38 11.02
CA GLY A 86 17.12 42.56 10.45
C GLY A 86 18.22 42.21 9.46
N ALA A 87 19.38 42.84 9.62
CA ALA A 87 20.58 42.52 8.84
C ALA A 87 21.16 41.10 9.09
N ALA A 88 20.54 40.28 9.95
CA ALA A 88 20.86 38.86 10.11
C ALA A 88 19.94 37.92 9.33
N ASN A 89 18.90 38.43 8.63
CA ASN A 89 18.15 37.66 7.65
C ASN A 89 19.08 37.09 6.57
N GLY A 90 18.76 35.91 6.05
CA GLY A 90 19.59 35.28 5.02
C GLY A 90 19.07 33.90 4.57
N PRO A 91 19.63 33.36 3.48
CA PRO A 91 19.21 32.08 2.89
C PRO A 91 19.64 30.84 3.69
N SER A 92 20.12 31.01 4.92
CA SER A 92 20.44 29.94 5.88
C SER A 92 20.41 30.48 7.32
N ALA A 93 19.51 31.43 7.59
CA ALA A 93 19.28 32.02 8.90
C ALA A 93 17.94 31.56 9.49
N SER A 94 17.64 31.93 10.73
CA SER A 94 16.32 31.74 11.35
C SER A 94 15.18 32.48 10.65
N CYS A 95 15.54 33.48 9.83
CA CYS A 95 14.63 34.27 9.03
C CYS A 95 15.18 34.45 7.61
N SER A 96 14.37 34.16 6.61
CA SER A 96 14.76 34.26 5.19
C SER A 96 14.93 35.72 4.72
N GLU A 97 15.58 35.94 3.56
CA GLU A 97 15.67 37.27 2.92
C GLU A 97 14.30 37.85 2.50
N THR A 98 13.22 37.07 2.66
CA THR A 98 11.82 37.47 2.40
C THR A 98 10.94 37.39 3.65
N CYS A 99 11.54 37.31 4.85
CA CYS A 99 10.86 37.37 6.14
C CYS A 99 9.77 36.30 6.38
N VAL A 100 9.96 35.15 5.73
CA VAL A 100 9.35 33.87 6.09
C VAL A 100 10.25 33.20 7.13
N ALA A 101 9.64 32.65 8.18
CA ALA A 101 10.35 32.02 9.27
C ALA A 101 10.93 30.66 8.87
N ALA A 102 12.00 30.25 9.55
CA ALA A 102 12.62 28.95 9.32
C ALA A 102 11.64 27.78 9.46
N ALA A 103 11.55 26.92 8.44
CA ALA A 103 10.53 25.87 8.34
C ALA A 103 11.01 24.65 7.52
N CYS A 104 11.21 23.52 8.22
CA CYS A 104 11.51 22.24 7.59
C CYS A 104 10.47 21.85 6.52
N GLY A 105 10.96 21.55 5.33
CA GLY A 105 10.17 21.30 4.12
C GLY A 105 10.06 22.51 3.18
N ASP A 106 10.84 23.59 3.40
CA ASP A 106 10.88 24.75 2.48
C ASP A 106 11.95 24.63 1.37
N GLY A 107 12.81 23.62 1.43
CA GLY A 107 13.89 23.36 0.48
C GLY A 107 15.20 24.10 0.77
N ILE A 108 15.34 24.70 1.96
CA ILE A 108 16.49 25.51 2.36
C ILE A 108 17.03 25.04 3.72
N VAL A 109 18.20 24.40 3.74
CA VAL A 109 18.83 23.93 4.99
C VAL A 109 19.16 25.11 5.93
N GLN A 110 18.47 25.17 7.07
CA GLN A 110 18.54 26.23 8.06
C GLN A 110 19.22 25.80 9.38
N PRO A 111 19.52 26.74 10.31
CA PRO A 111 20.26 26.44 11.52
C PRO A 111 19.48 25.56 12.51
N GLY A 112 19.76 24.25 12.49
CA GLY A 112 19.10 23.23 13.31
C GLY A 112 18.72 21.98 12.53
N GLU A 113 18.71 22.09 11.21
CA GLU A 113 18.43 21.05 10.23
C GLU A 113 19.72 20.37 9.77
N GLU A 114 19.62 19.09 9.44
CA GLU A 114 20.73 18.30 8.87
C GLU A 114 20.61 18.18 7.35
N CYS A 115 19.39 18.38 6.83
CA CYS A 115 19.00 18.33 5.44
C CYS A 115 17.65 19.07 5.26
N ASP A 116 17.33 19.46 4.03
CA ASP A 116 15.98 19.87 3.64
C ASP A 116 15.85 19.65 2.12
N LEU A 117 14.88 18.83 1.71
CA LEU A 117 14.55 18.49 0.32
C LEU A 117 13.20 19.07 -0.14
N GLY A 118 12.60 19.95 0.67
CA GLY A 118 11.30 20.59 0.41
C GLY A 118 10.15 19.58 0.46
N ASP A 119 9.31 19.62 -0.58
CA ASP A 119 8.32 18.57 -0.89
C ASP A 119 8.94 17.16 -1.04
N GLY A 120 10.27 17.05 -1.15
CA GLY A 120 11.03 15.80 -1.17
C GLY A 120 11.48 15.30 0.21
N ASN A 121 11.06 15.92 1.32
CA ASN A 121 11.24 15.34 2.65
C ASN A 121 10.30 14.14 2.81
N GLU A 122 10.83 13.02 3.29
CA GLU A 122 10.16 11.74 3.34
C GLU A 122 9.73 11.39 4.78
N GLY A 123 8.58 10.72 4.89
CA GLY A 123 8.10 10.15 6.15
C GLY A 123 8.51 8.69 6.35
N ASP A 124 9.24 8.12 5.38
CA ASP A 124 9.78 6.77 5.48
C ASP A 124 10.98 6.75 6.44
N VAL A 125 11.13 5.65 7.16
CA VAL A 125 12.24 5.45 8.10
C VAL A 125 13.41 4.73 7.41
N PHE A 126 13.18 4.17 6.21
CA PHE A 126 14.10 3.28 5.50
C PHE A 126 14.50 3.74 4.08
N GLY A 127 13.94 4.84 3.58
CA GLY A 127 14.16 5.33 2.21
C GLY A 127 15.47 6.08 1.97
N GLY A 128 16.26 6.35 3.02
CA GLY A 128 17.32 7.34 2.99
C GLY A 128 16.81 8.77 2.80
N GLY A 129 17.72 9.73 2.66
CA GLY A 129 17.36 11.13 2.36
C GLY A 129 17.07 11.96 3.60
N CYS A 130 15.92 12.65 3.63
CA CYS A 130 15.63 13.67 4.65
C CYS A 130 14.24 13.51 5.26
N SER A 131 14.16 13.52 6.59
CA SER A 131 12.89 13.31 7.30
C SER A 131 12.00 14.55 7.33
N LEU A 132 10.72 14.34 7.65
CA LEU A 132 9.78 15.43 7.99
C LEU A 132 10.17 16.26 9.24
N GLU A 133 11.24 15.89 9.94
CA GLU A 133 11.87 16.67 11.03
C GLU A 133 13.27 17.19 10.64
N CYS A 134 13.60 17.17 9.35
CA CYS A 134 14.86 17.63 8.75
C CYS A 134 16.11 17.00 9.38
N ARG A 135 15.99 15.70 9.68
CA ARG A 135 17.09 14.79 10.03
C ARG A 135 17.47 13.97 8.83
N VAL A 136 18.75 13.67 8.68
CA VAL A 136 19.18 12.68 7.67
C VAL A 136 18.61 11.33 8.06
N ILE A 137 17.88 10.69 7.13
CA ILE A 137 17.44 9.30 7.27
C ILE A 137 18.61 8.44 6.77
N PRO A 138 19.12 7.47 7.56
CA PRO A 138 20.07 6.47 7.07
C PRO A 138 19.54 5.76 5.83
N GLY A 139 20.41 5.49 4.87
CA GLY A 139 20.01 4.90 3.60
C GLY A 139 20.36 3.43 3.56
N CYS A 140 19.36 2.57 3.41
CA CYS A 140 19.58 1.14 3.29
C CYS A 140 20.58 0.82 2.15
N GLY A 141 21.62 0.04 2.42
CA GLY A 141 22.62 -0.31 1.42
C GLY A 141 23.74 0.71 1.26
N ASP A 142 24.05 1.52 2.28
CA ASP A 142 25.18 2.46 2.26
C ASP A 142 26.50 1.85 2.79
N GLY A 143 26.43 0.66 3.41
CA GLY A 143 27.56 -0.09 3.96
C GLY A 143 27.70 0.01 5.48
N PHE A 144 26.75 0.65 6.17
CA PHE A 144 26.72 0.80 7.62
C PHE A 144 25.37 0.36 8.19
N LEU A 145 25.38 -0.51 9.20
CA LEU A 145 24.16 -0.93 9.90
C LEU A 145 23.74 0.12 10.94
N ASP A 146 22.73 0.93 10.64
CA ASP A 146 22.21 1.98 11.53
C ASP A 146 21.15 1.48 12.52
N ALA A 147 21.55 0.52 13.35
CA ALA A 147 20.70 -0.03 14.40
C ALA A 147 20.31 1.02 15.47
N PRO A 148 19.04 1.07 15.93
CA PRO A 148 17.99 0.05 15.76
C PRO A 148 16.98 0.41 14.66
N ILE A 149 17.35 1.25 13.68
CA ILE A 149 16.47 1.55 12.55
C ILE A 149 16.48 0.33 11.63
N GLU A 150 17.65 -0.02 11.10
CA GLU A 150 17.85 -1.14 10.17
C GLU A 150 18.10 -2.46 10.91
N GLU A 151 17.62 -3.58 10.32
CA GLU A 151 17.91 -4.93 10.83
C GLU A 151 19.16 -5.54 10.16
N CYS A 152 19.44 -5.16 8.91
CA CYS A 152 20.63 -5.50 8.13
C CYS A 152 21.06 -4.32 7.24
N ASP A 153 22.29 -4.40 6.74
CA ASP A 153 22.80 -3.64 5.60
C ASP A 153 23.85 -4.54 4.93
N ASP A 154 23.79 -4.69 3.60
CA ASP A 154 24.80 -5.41 2.80
C ASP A 154 25.58 -4.50 1.83
N GLY A 155 25.41 -3.18 1.98
CA GLY A 155 26.12 -2.14 1.24
C GLY A 155 25.70 -1.99 -0.22
N ASN A 156 24.50 -2.44 -0.60
CA ASN A 156 23.97 -2.20 -1.95
C ASN A 156 22.43 -2.12 -2.02
N HIS A 157 21.88 -1.84 -3.21
CA HIS A 157 20.42 -1.69 -3.45
C HIS A 157 19.93 -2.79 -4.41
N VAL A 158 20.19 -4.04 -4.06
CA VAL A 158 19.58 -5.22 -4.67
C VAL A 158 18.63 -5.80 -3.63
N ASP A 159 17.54 -6.42 -4.08
CA ASP A 159 16.46 -6.90 -3.20
C ASP A 159 16.63 -8.39 -2.86
N GLY A 160 17.38 -9.10 -3.69
CA GLY A 160 17.52 -10.57 -3.69
C GLY A 160 18.90 -11.04 -3.26
N ASP A 161 19.53 -10.37 -2.32
CA ASP A 161 20.77 -10.77 -1.64
C ASP A 161 20.60 -10.82 -0.11
N ASP A 162 21.57 -10.41 0.71
CA ASP A 162 21.56 -10.72 2.15
C ASP A 162 20.61 -9.79 2.93
N CYS A 163 20.26 -8.64 2.36
CA CYS A 163 19.35 -7.64 2.92
C CYS A 163 18.37 -7.13 1.84
N THR A 164 17.10 -6.89 2.18
CA THR A 164 16.15 -6.26 1.25
C THR A 164 16.39 -4.74 1.15
N ASN A 165 15.86 -4.08 0.12
CA ASN A 165 15.88 -2.61 0.04
C ASN A 165 15.03 -1.92 1.12
N ALA A 166 14.27 -2.69 1.93
CA ALA A 166 13.57 -2.20 3.11
C ALA A 166 14.38 -2.39 4.42
N CYS A 167 15.65 -2.80 4.31
CA CYS A 167 16.56 -3.07 5.41
C CYS A 167 16.07 -4.11 6.43
N THR A 168 15.31 -5.09 5.92
CA THR A 168 14.93 -6.33 6.61
C THR A 168 15.77 -7.49 6.09
N VAL A 169 16.07 -8.47 6.95
CA VAL A 169 16.79 -9.68 6.53
C VAL A 169 15.95 -10.41 5.47
N ALA A 170 16.57 -10.82 4.36
CA ALA A 170 15.90 -11.60 3.32
C ALA A 170 15.60 -13.02 3.82
N GLU A 171 14.31 -13.39 3.86
CA GLU A 171 13.79 -14.62 4.42
C GLU A 171 12.75 -15.29 3.51
N CYS A 172 12.87 -16.61 3.36
CA CYS A 172 11.92 -17.42 2.60
C CYS A 172 10.45 -17.18 3.03
N GLY A 173 9.65 -16.70 2.07
CA GLY A 173 8.26 -16.29 2.22
C GLY A 173 8.06 -14.77 2.29
N ASP A 174 9.09 -13.95 2.07
CA ASP A 174 8.98 -12.47 2.03
C ASP A 174 8.48 -11.92 0.67
N GLY A 175 8.46 -12.75 -0.38
CA GLY A 175 8.05 -12.41 -1.74
C GLY A 175 9.20 -12.13 -2.71
N ILE A 176 10.46 -12.25 -2.26
CA ILE A 176 11.65 -11.88 -3.01
C ILE A 176 12.61 -13.08 -3.12
N VAL A 177 12.96 -13.50 -4.34
CA VAL A 177 13.86 -14.65 -4.53
C VAL A 177 15.31 -14.24 -4.35
N ARG A 178 15.98 -14.75 -3.30
CA ARG A 178 17.41 -14.51 -3.09
C ARG A 178 18.31 -15.31 -4.03
N GLU A 179 19.05 -14.63 -4.91
CA GLU A 179 19.82 -15.27 -5.99
C GLU A 179 20.90 -16.21 -5.45
N GLY A 180 20.79 -17.49 -5.78
CA GLY A 180 21.78 -18.52 -5.41
C GLY A 180 21.59 -19.14 -4.02
N ALA A 181 20.70 -18.59 -3.18
CA ALA A 181 20.23 -19.23 -1.96
C ALA A 181 18.89 -19.95 -2.18
N GLU A 182 18.00 -19.34 -2.97
CA GLU A 182 16.60 -19.73 -3.12
C GLU A 182 16.28 -19.95 -4.60
N ALA A 183 15.44 -20.95 -4.88
CA ALA A 183 15.03 -21.30 -6.25
C ALA A 183 13.64 -20.75 -6.61
N CYS A 184 12.89 -20.31 -5.61
CA CYS A 184 11.57 -19.69 -5.67
C CYS A 184 11.33 -18.91 -4.39
N ASP A 185 10.32 -18.06 -4.44
CA ASP A 185 9.61 -17.47 -3.31
C ASP A 185 8.19 -17.17 -3.81
N ASP A 186 7.16 -17.44 -3.02
CA ASP A 186 5.76 -17.13 -3.34
C ASP A 186 5.05 -16.28 -2.27
N GLY A 187 5.83 -15.59 -1.43
CA GLY A 187 5.35 -14.63 -0.43
C GLY A 187 4.64 -15.28 0.75
N ASN A 188 4.91 -16.56 1.02
CA ASN A 188 4.27 -17.31 2.09
C ASN A 188 5.14 -18.47 2.62
N THR A 189 4.73 -19.08 3.74
CA THR A 189 5.52 -20.13 4.44
C THR A 189 4.84 -21.51 4.42
N VAL A 190 4.00 -21.80 3.42
CA VAL A 190 3.27 -23.08 3.29
C VAL A 190 4.11 -24.04 2.46
N SER A 191 4.70 -25.04 3.09
CA SER A 191 5.57 -26.02 2.43
C SER A 191 4.83 -27.11 1.63
N THR A 192 3.68 -26.77 1.01
CA THR A 192 2.81 -27.69 0.26
C THR A 192 2.20 -27.06 -0.99
N ASP A 193 2.81 -26.01 -1.53
CA ASP A 193 2.39 -25.31 -2.75
C ASP A 193 3.58 -25.20 -3.75
N ALA A 194 3.75 -24.08 -4.45
CA ALA A 194 4.79 -23.94 -5.46
C ALA A 194 6.21 -23.86 -4.87
N CYS A 195 6.36 -23.41 -3.62
CA CYS A 195 7.66 -23.14 -3.03
C CYS A 195 7.86 -23.79 -1.65
N VAL A 196 8.69 -24.84 -1.62
CA VAL A 196 8.87 -25.71 -0.46
C VAL A 196 10.27 -25.49 0.10
N ASP A 197 10.37 -24.90 1.30
CA ASP A 197 11.65 -24.52 1.93
C ASP A 197 12.57 -23.72 0.96
N CYS A 198 11.96 -22.79 0.20
CA CYS A 198 12.57 -22.03 -0.90
C CYS A 198 13.26 -22.84 -2.00
N GLN A 199 12.78 -24.07 -2.21
CA GLN A 199 13.05 -24.89 -3.38
C GLN A 199 11.76 -25.09 -4.17
N LEU A 200 11.85 -25.06 -5.50
CA LEU A 200 10.73 -25.42 -6.36
C LEU A 200 10.23 -26.82 -5.99
N ALA A 201 8.93 -26.94 -5.74
CA ALA A 201 8.22 -28.20 -5.50
C ALA A 201 8.59 -29.28 -6.53
N ARG A 202 8.73 -30.55 -6.09
CA ARG A 202 9.21 -31.63 -6.97
C ARG A 202 8.39 -32.90 -6.85
N CYS A 203 7.89 -33.32 -8.01
CA CYS A 203 7.37 -34.66 -8.25
C CYS A 203 8.29 -35.75 -7.67
N GLY A 204 7.79 -36.53 -6.71
CA GLY A 204 8.50 -37.63 -6.05
C GLY A 204 9.29 -37.22 -4.79
N ASP A 205 8.94 -36.12 -4.12
CA ASP A 205 9.60 -35.64 -2.89
C ASP A 205 8.92 -36.09 -1.58
N GLY A 206 7.73 -36.71 -1.65
CA GLY A 206 7.00 -37.25 -0.50
C GLY A 206 5.76 -36.45 -0.10
N VAL A 207 5.45 -35.35 -0.80
CA VAL A 207 4.35 -34.43 -0.54
C VAL A 207 3.60 -34.18 -1.86
N VAL A 208 2.27 -34.01 -1.80
CA VAL A 208 1.48 -33.57 -2.97
C VAL A 208 1.27 -32.07 -2.87
N HIS A 209 1.82 -31.32 -3.82
CA HIS A 209 1.83 -29.86 -3.80
C HIS A 209 0.58 -29.24 -4.46
N GLU A 210 -0.24 -28.53 -3.69
CA GLU A 210 -1.56 -28.04 -4.11
C GLU A 210 -1.44 -27.04 -5.27
N GLY A 211 -2.12 -27.34 -6.38
CA GLY A 211 -2.12 -26.49 -7.59
C GLY A 211 -0.89 -26.65 -8.48
N VAL A 212 0.15 -27.35 -8.03
CA VAL A 212 1.35 -27.71 -8.82
C VAL A 212 1.18 -29.07 -9.47
N GLU A 213 0.67 -30.04 -8.70
CA GLU A 213 0.58 -31.45 -9.09
C GLU A 213 -0.67 -32.13 -8.52
N GLU A 214 -1.01 -33.30 -9.06
CA GLU A 214 -2.15 -34.10 -8.62
C GLU A 214 -1.75 -35.27 -7.72
N CYS A 215 -0.50 -35.72 -7.80
CA CYS A 215 0.07 -36.89 -7.13
C CYS A 215 1.59 -36.75 -7.03
N ASP A 216 2.24 -37.60 -6.22
CA ASP A 216 3.68 -37.55 -5.90
C ASP A 216 4.42 -38.79 -6.45
N GLY A 217 4.38 -38.99 -7.77
CA GLY A 217 5.19 -40.01 -8.48
C GLY A 217 4.85 -41.50 -8.21
N ALA A 218 3.67 -41.80 -7.67
CA ALA A 218 3.21 -43.16 -7.37
C ALA A 218 2.73 -43.98 -8.60
N ASP A 219 2.28 -45.22 -8.39
CA ASP A 219 1.86 -46.16 -9.46
C ASP A 219 0.71 -45.64 -10.38
N ASP A 220 -0.09 -44.67 -9.91
CA ASP A 220 -1.16 -44.00 -10.67
C ASP A 220 -0.77 -42.60 -11.18
N CYS A 221 0.54 -42.31 -11.22
CA CYS A 221 1.11 -41.00 -11.50
C CYS A 221 2.15 -41.08 -12.64
N ASN A 222 2.28 -40.02 -13.44
CA ASN A 222 3.33 -39.92 -14.47
C ASN A 222 4.54 -39.09 -13.98
N ASP A 223 5.63 -39.08 -14.76
CA ASP A 223 6.87 -38.33 -14.44
C ASP A 223 6.68 -36.80 -14.35
N ALA A 224 5.49 -36.28 -14.70
CA ALA A 224 5.09 -34.88 -14.59
C ALA A 224 4.07 -34.65 -13.45
N CYS A 225 3.92 -35.63 -12.56
CA CYS A 225 3.02 -35.64 -11.40
C CYS A 225 1.54 -35.29 -11.67
N ILE A 226 1.07 -35.74 -12.83
CA ILE A 226 -0.35 -35.74 -13.21
C ILE A 226 -0.87 -37.17 -13.02
N ARG A 227 -2.07 -37.35 -12.43
CA ARG A 227 -2.66 -38.68 -12.27
C ARG A 227 -3.08 -39.27 -13.60
N ASP A 228 -2.87 -40.56 -13.76
CA ASP A 228 -3.36 -41.30 -14.91
C ASP A 228 -4.90 -41.31 -14.96
N ARG A 229 -5.45 -41.22 -16.17
CA ARG A 229 -6.89 -41.25 -16.41
C ARG A 229 -7.29 -42.66 -16.86
N VAL A 230 -7.97 -43.41 -15.99
CA VAL A 230 -8.36 -44.79 -16.26
C VAL A 230 -9.48 -44.86 -17.31
N VAL A 231 -9.29 -45.73 -18.31
CA VAL A 231 -10.26 -46.02 -19.37
C VAL A 231 -10.57 -47.51 -19.47
N PHE A 232 -11.82 -47.85 -19.81
CA PHE A 232 -12.25 -49.23 -20.05
C PHE A 232 -13.46 -49.29 -20.99
N VAL A 233 -13.73 -50.47 -21.56
CA VAL A 233 -15.01 -50.78 -22.20
C VAL A 233 -15.93 -51.53 -21.24
N THR A 234 -17.25 -51.34 -21.27
CA THR A 234 -18.13 -51.99 -20.29
C THR A 234 -18.33 -53.48 -20.59
N SER A 235 -18.15 -54.35 -19.60
CA SER A 235 -18.30 -55.81 -19.74
C SER A 235 -19.73 -56.28 -20.07
N GLU A 236 -20.73 -55.42 -19.86
CA GLU A 236 -22.09 -55.59 -20.35
C GLU A 236 -22.40 -54.56 -21.44
N THR A 237 -22.99 -55.02 -22.54
CA THR A 237 -23.48 -54.15 -23.62
C THR A 237 -24.86 -53.60 -23.26
N GLN A 238 -24.96 -52.30 -23.01
CA GLN A 238 -26.23 -51.62 -22.82
C GLN A 238 -26.91 -51.37 -24.18
N THR A 239 -27.85 -52.23 -24.58
CA THR A 239 -28.62 -52.05 -25.82
C THR A 239 -29.95 -51.34 -25.52
N GLY A 240 -30.05 -50.06 -25.89
CA GLY A 240 -31.28 -49.29 -25.72
C GLY A 240 -31.09 -47.79 -25.82
N LEU A 241 -32.19 -47.05 -25.73
CA LEU A 241 -32.18 -45.60 -25.68
C LEU A 241 -31.91 -45.15 -24.24
N PHE A 242 -30.81 -44.46 -23.96
CA PHE A 242 -30.55 -43.88 -22.62
C PHE A 242 -31.59 -42.80 -22.22
N SER A 243 -32.45 -42.37 -23.15
CA SER A 243 -33.52 -41.39 -22.95
C SER A 243 -34.76 -41.92 -22.20
N VAL A 244 -34.75 -43.12 -21.61
CA VAL A 244 -35.88 -43.53 -20.75
C VAL A 244 -35.86 -42.66 -19.49
N ASN A 245 -36.86 -41.79 -19.34
CA ASN A 245 -36.94 -40.71 -18.35
C ASN A 245 -35.99 -39.51 -18.60
N ASP A 246 -35.69 -39.19 -19.86
CA ASP A 246 -34.91 -38.00 -20.29
C ASP A 246 -33.49 -37.88 -19.70
N ALA A 247 -32.96 -38.94 -19.09
CA ALA A 247 -31.66 -38.92 -18.41
C ALA A 247 -30.44 -39.03 -19.36
N GLY A 248 -30.63 -39.40 -20.63
CA GLY A 248 -29.65 -39.22 -21.72
C GLY A 248 -28.21 -39.61 -21.37
N LEU A 249 -27.26 -38.68 -21.59
CA LEU A 249 -25.86 -38.89 -21.23
C LEU A 249 -25.66 -39.19 -19.73
N ALA A 250 -26.41 -38.56 -18.83
CA ALA A 250 -26.31 -38.82 -17.39
C ALA A 250 -26.71 -40.25 -16.99
N ALA A 251 -27.62 -40.89 -17.73
CA ALA A 251 -27.91 -42.32 -17.57
C ALA A 251 -26.76 -43.21 -18.06
N ALA A 252 -26.04 -42.79 -19.11
CA ALA A 252 -24.84 -43.49 -19.58
C ALA A 252 -23.67 -43.35 -18.59
N ASP A 253 -23.43 -42.16 -18.04
CA ASP A 253 -22.41 -41.96 -17.00
C ASP A 253 -22.77 -42.77 -15.73
N SER A 254 -24.05 -42.79 -15.34
CA SER A 254 -24.54 -43.62 -14.22
C SER A 254 -24.30 -45.12 -14.47
N PHE A 255 -24.46 -45.58 -15.71
CA PHE A 255 -24.10 -46.94 -16.10
C PHE A 255 -22.58 -47.18 -15.96
N CYS A 256 -21.72 -46.30 -16.48
CA CYS A 256 -20.27 -46.38 -16.33
C CYS A 256 -19.83 -46.42 -14.85
N ARG A 257 -20.31 -45.50 -14.01
CA ARG A 257 -20.09 -45.53 -12.55
C ARG A 257 -20.54 -46.85 -11.91
N SER A 258 -21.71 -47.37 -12.28
CA SER A 258 -22.20 -48.64 -11.73
C SER A 258 -21.30 -49.84 -12.07
N ARG A 259 -20.61 -49.79 -13.22
CA ARG A 259 -19.63 -50.80 -13.63
C ARG A 259 -18.34 -50.68 -12.85
N ALA A 260 -17.78 -49.47 -12.76
CA ALA A 260 -16.57 -49.20 -11.97
C ALA A 260 -16.74 -49.59 -10.49
N LEU A 261 -17.86 -49.20 -9.86
CA LEU A 261 -18.20 -49.62 -8.50
C LEU A 261 -18.29 -51.16 -8.38
N GLY A 262 -18.87 -51.82 -9.39
CA GLY A 262 -18.94 -53.29 -9.46
C GLY A 262 -17.58 -53.98 -9.66
N ALA A 263 -16.56 -53.26 -10.12
CA ALA A 263 -15.18 -53.71 -10.20
C ALA A 263 -14.33 -53.38 -8.96
N GLY A 264 -14.86 -52.59 -8.03
CA GLY A 264 -14.19 -52.24 -6.77
C GLY A 264 -13.53 -50.86 -6.74
N PHE A 265 -13.75 -50.00 -7.74
CA PHE A 265 -13.35 -48.59 -7.64
C PHE A 265 -14.15 -47.84 -6.57
N ASP A 266 -13.47 -46.95 -5.84
CA ASP A 266 -14.18 -45.95 -5.04
C ASP A 266 -14.71 -44.83 -5.95
N VAL A 267 -16.03 -44.86 -6.18
CA VAL A 267 -16.73 -43.86 -7.00
C VAL A 267 -17.01 -42.54 -6.26
N GLN A 268 -16.48 -42.37 -5.04
CA GLN A 268 -16.41 -41.07 -4.36
C GLN A 268 -15.11 -40.32 -4.70
N GLU A 269 -14.03 -41.04 -4.96
CA GLU A 269 -12.72 -40.48 -5.35
C GLU A 269 -12.54 -40.47 -6.89
N HIS A 270 -13.22 -41.37 -7.62
CA HIS A 270 -13.15 -41.45 -9.09
C HIS A 270 -14.55 -41.38 -9.74
N ASP A 271 -14.80 -40.36 -10.57
CA ASP A 271 -16.02 -40.27 -11.36
C ASP A 271 -15.82 -40.78 -12.80
N PHE A 272 -16.71 -41.67 -13.25
CA PHE A 272 -16.60 -42.37 -14.53
C PHE A 272 -17.71 -41.96 -15.50
N TRP A 273 -17.33 -41.34 -16.60
CA TRP A 273 -18.24 -40.72 -17.57
C TRP A 273 -18.28 -41.53 -18.87
N ALA A 274 -19.43 -41.53 -19.55
CA ALA A 274 -19.58 -42.23 -20.82
C ALA A 274 -18.95 -41.42 -21.97
N TRP A 275 -18.06 -42.05 -22.75
CA TRP A 275 -17.49 -41.47 -23.97
C TRP A 275 -18.53 -41.44 -25.10
N MET A 276 -19.50 -40.53 -24.99
CA MET A 276 -20.58 -40.33 -25.94
C MET A 276 -20.90 -38.84 -26.11
N SER A 277 -21.49 -38.50 -27.25
CA SER A 277 -22.05 -37.17 -27.55
C SER A 277 -23.57 -37.26 -27.66
N ASP A 278 -24.25 -36.12 -27.53
CA ASP A 278 -25.65 -35.95 -27.90
C ASP A 278 -25.85 -34.71 -28.79
N SER A 279 -27.03 -34.10 -28.79
CA SER A 279 -27.33 -32.89 -29.57
C SER A 279 -26.80 -31.59 -28.96
N GLU A 280 -26.39 -31.60 -27.68
CA GLU A 280 -25.97 -30.42 -26.94
C GLU A 280 -24.46 -30.44 -26.65
N THR A 281 -23.85 -31.61 -26.52
CA THR A 281 -22.49 -31.74 -26.00
C THR A 281 -21.75 -33.00 -26.48
N SER A 282 -20.43 -33.04 -26.25
CA SER A 282 -19.49 -34.06 -26.74
C SER A 282 -18.39 -34.37 -25.71
N PRO A 283 -17.65 -35.50 -25.82
CA PRO A 283 -16.56 -35.82 -24.88
C PRO A 283 -15.55 -34.67 -24.71
N ALA A 284 -15.17 -33.99 -25.79
CA ALA A 284 -14.24 -32.85 -25.77
C ALA A 284 -14.72 -31.61 -25.00
N GLN A 285 -16.02 -31.51 -24.69
CA GLN A 285 -16.61 -30.45 -23.88
C GLN A 285 -16.96 -30.89 -22.45
N ARG A 286 -17.07 -32.20 -22.22
CA ARG A 286 -17.51 -32.80 -20.96
C ARG A 286 -16.35 -33.30 -20.10
N PHE A 287 -15.34 -33.89 -20.73
CA PHE A 287 -14.23 -34.52 -20.04
C PHE A 287 -13.19 -33.48 -19.64
N HIS A 288 -12.59 -33.68 -18.47
CA HIS A 288 -11.35 -33.00 -18.13
C HIS A 288 -10.25 -33.46 -19.10
N ARG A 289 -9.64 -32.49 -19.80
CA ARG A 289 -8.61 -32.72 -20.81
C ARG A 289 -7.25 -32.78 -20.12
N SER A 290 -6.91 -33.97 -19.63
CA SER A 290 -5.67 -34.18 -18.90
C SER A 290 -4.47 -34.02 -19.83
N PRO A 291 -3.41 -33.31 -19.40
CA PRO A 291 -2.10 -33.39 -20.04
C PRO A 291 -1.36 -34.69 -19.69
N GLY A 292 -1.86 -35.49 -18.73
CA GLY A 292 -1.33 -36.80 -18.36
C GLY A 292 -1.95 -37.96 -19.13
N ARG A 293 -1.46 -39.18 -18.83
CA ARG A 293 -1.71 -40.39 -19.62
C ARG A 293 -3.13 -40.92 -19.43
N TYR A 294 -3.60 -41.65 -20.44
CA TYR A 294 -4.83 -42.44 -20.39
C TYR A 294 -4.45 -43.92 -20.39
N VAL A 295 -4.86 -44.64 -19.35
CA VAL A 295 -4.40 -46.01 -19.06
C VAL A 295 -5.57 -47.00 -18.96
N ARG A 296 -5.36 -48.23 -19.39
CA ARG A 296 -6.34 -49.31 -19.17
C ARG A 296 -6.26 -49.83 -17.73
N MET A 297 -7.26 -50.64 -17.36
CA MET A 297 -7.29 -51.44 -16.12
C MET A 297 -6.05 -52.29 -15.86
N ASP A 298 -5.28 -52.67 -16.89
CA ASP A 298 -4.06 -53.46 -16.77
C ASP A 298 -2.77 -52.62 -16.68
N GLY A 299 -2.89 -51.29 -16.55
CA GLY A 299 -1.76 -50.35 -16.53
C GLY A 299 -1.18 -50.03 -17.90
N THR A 300 -1.70 -50.60 -19.00
CA THR A 300 -1.21 -50.26 -20.35
C THR A 300 -1.68 -48.86 -20.74
N VAL A 301 -0.74 -47.99 -21.07
CA VAL A 301 -1.02 -46.67 -21.66
C VAL A 301 -1.65 -46.84 -23.06
N ILE A 302 -2.79 -46.18 -23.29
CA ILE A 302 -3.42 -46.10 -24.62
C ILE A 302 -3.17 -44.77 -25.32
N ALA A 303 -2.86 -43.72 -24.56
CA ALA A 303 -2.49 -42.40 -25.03
C ALA A 303 -1.71 -41.65 -23.94
N GLU A 304 -0.71 -40.85 -24.29
CA GLU A 304 0.11 -40.06 -23.35
C GLU A 304 -0.57 -38.75 -22.92
N SER A 305 -1.60 -38.28 -23.65
CA SER A 305 -2.32 -37.03 -23.37
C SER A 305 -3.72 -37.00 -23.98
N TRP A 306 -4.53 -35.96 -23.69
CA TRP A 306 -5.82 -35.75 -24.34
C TRP A 306 -5.73 -35.62 -25.88
N ASP A 307 -4.70 -34.93 -26.39
CA ASP A 307 -4.54 -34.72 -27.83
C ASP A 307 -4.22 -36.04 -28.53
N ASP A 308 -3.34 -36.86 -27.94
CA ASP A 308 -3.01 -38.22 -28.38
C ASP A 308 -4.23 -39.17 -28.29
N LEU A 309 -5.08 -39.03 -27.26
CA LEU A 309 -6.33 -39.79 -27.14
C LEU A 309 -7.34 -39.47 -28.28
N THR A 310 -7.21 -38.30 -28.93
CA THR A 310 -8.21 -37.77 -29.87
C THR A 310 -7.70 -37.51 -31.29
N ASP A 311 -6.45 -37.81 -31.60
CA ASP A 311 -5.88 -37.62 -32.94
C ASP A 311 -6.35 -38.68 -33.97
N GLY A 312 -6.73 -39.86 -33.48
CA GLY A 312 -7.24 -41.00 -34.27
C GLY A 312 -6.39 -42.28 -34.20
N GLU A 313 -5.23 -42.28 -33.53
CA GLU A 313 -4.33 -43.44 -33.39
C GLU A 313 -3.99 -43.70 -31.91
N LEU A 314 -4.52 -44.79 -31.34
CA LEU A 314 -4.19 -45.17 -29.96
C LEU A 314 -2.92 -46.04 -29.90
N LEU A 315 -2.07 -45.79 -28.91
CA LEU A 315 -0.85 -46.57 -28.62
C LEU A 315 -1.15 -48.04 -28.31
N ALA A 316 -2.32 -48.32 -27.75
CA ALA A 316 -2.83 -49.66 -27.51
C ALA A 316 -4.37 -49.72 -27.67
N PRO A 317 -4.93 -50.87 -28.11
CA PRO A 317 -6.37 -51.01 -28.30
C PRO A 317 -7.16 -51.01 -26.97
N LEU A 318 -8.33 -50.38 -27.02
CA LEU A 318 -9.34 -50.35 -25.96
C LEU A 318 -10.20 -51.63 -25.99
N GLU A 319 -9.64 -52.74 -25.51
CA GLU A 319 -10.27 -54.07 -25.52
C GLU A 319 -10.45 -54.72 -24.14
N ILE A 320 -10.06 -54.01 -23.07
CA ILE A 320 -10.14 -54.49 -21.68
C ILE A 320 -11.36 -53.89 -20.97
N THR A 321 -12.06 -54.75 -20.21
CA THR A 321 -13.26 -54.35 -19.46
C THR A 321 -12.95 -53.75 -18.11
N GLU A 322 -13.93 -53.19 -17.40
CA GLU A 322 -13.75 -52.64 -16.04
C GLU A 322 -13.16 -53.64 -15.02
N LYS A 323 -13.10 -54.93 -15.35
CA LYS A 323 -12.65 -56.03 -14.47
C LYS A 323 -11.19 -56.44 -14.66
N GLY A 324 -10.49 -55.89 -15.65
CA GLY A 324 -9.20 -56.40 -16.14
C GLY A 324 -9.37 -57.56 -17.13
#